data_AF-A0A524H8Z7-F1
#
_entry.id   AF-A0A524H8Z7-F1
#
_cell.length_a   1.000
_cell.length_b   1.000
_cell.length_c   1.000
_cell.angle_alpha   90.00
_cell.angle_beta   90.00
_cell.angle_gamma   90.00
#
_symmetry.space_group_name_H-M   'P 1'
#
loop_
_entity.id
_entity.type
_entity.pdbx_description
1 polymer ?
#
loop_
_entity_poly.entity_id
_entity_poly.type
_entity_poly.pdbx_seq_one_letter_code
_entity_poly.pdbx_strand_id
1 'polypeptide(L)'
;MVVIGAGAAGLLAAAFAAGEGRRVVLLERTRDGGRKILISGGGRCNILPSEVEAEWFVTDSSPHSLRNILRGWPLEAQRRFFEEELHLPLVLEEESGKLFPASNRARDVRDRLVEHARLSGVDIRFGAPMLGLAPSGNGWELRLDGGAMLRARAVVVATGGLSVPNTGSDGAGLRLVESLGHTVHPTYPALTPLTTSVARWTNLSGVSLDAQLTAPPETP
;
A
#
# COMPACT_ATOMS: atom_id res chain seq x y z
N MET A 1 -7.28 -6.13 17.88
CA MET A 1 -6.62 -6.49 16.61
C MET A 1 -5.36 -5.66 16.50
N VAL A 2 -4.32 -6.18 15.86
CA VAL A 2 -3.13 -5.38 15.53
C VAL A 2 -2.98 -5.29 14.01
N VAL A 3 -2.69 -4.10 13.49
CA VAL A 3 -2.34 -3.87 12.08
C VAL A 3 -0.87 -3.46 12.02
N ILE A 4 -0.08 -4.05 11.13
CA ILE A 4 1.35 -3.80 11.00
C ILE A 4 1.61 -3.07 9.67
N GLY A 5 2.04 -1.81 9.77
CA GLY A 5 2.31 -0.91 8.65
C GLY A 5 1.22 0.15 8.49
N ALA A 6 1.58 1.44 8.56
CA ALA A 6 0.72 2.60 8.32
C ALA A 6 0.79 3.06 6.85
N GLY A 7 0.76 2.13 5.90
CA GLY A 7 0.55 2.44 4.48
C GLY A 7 -0.93 2.68 4.16
N ALA A 8 -1.27 2.88 2.89
CA ALA A 8 -2.66 3.04 2.45
C ALA A 8 -3.54 1.86 2.94
N ALA A 9 -3.12 0.62 2.69
CA ALA A 9 -3.85 -0.57 3.12
C ALA A 9 -4.01 -0.67 4.64
N GLY A 10 -2.95 -0.39 5.41
CA GLY A 10 -2.98 -0.52 6.86
C GLY A 10 -3.81 0.55 7.56
N LEU A 11 -3.73 1.81 7.09
CA LEU A 11 -4.57 2.90 7.60
C LEU A 11 -6.06 2.61 7.37
N LEU A 12 -6.42 2.19 6.16
CA LEU A 12 -7.81 1.84 5.82
C LEU A 12 -8.29 0.61 6.61
N ALA A 13 -7.51 -0.47 6.64
CA ALA A 13 -7.87 -1.68 7.38
C ALA A 13 -8.09 -1.41 8.87
N ALA A 14 -7.24 -0.57 9.47
CA ALA A 14 -7.40 -0.19 10.87
C ALA A 14 -8.62 0.69 11.10
N ALA A 15 -8.85 1.70 10.26
CA ALA A 15 -10.00 2.60 10.36
C ALA A 15 -11.33 1.84 10.22
N PHE A 16 -11.46 0.99 9.21
CA PHE A 16 -12.66 0.18 8.99
C PHE A 16 -12.90 -0.80 10.15
N ALA A 17 -11.86 -1.51 10.61
CA ALA A 17 -12.00 -2.40 11.75
C ALA A 17 -12.42 -1.65 13.03
N ALA A 18 -11.89 -0.45 13.25
CA ALA A 18 -12.25 0.37 14.41
C ALA A 18 -13.67 0.94 14.31
N GLY A 19 -14.11 1.32 13.10
CA GLY A 19 -15.49 1.72 12.80
C GLY A 19 -16.53 0.64 13.10
N GLU A 20 -16.16 -0.65 13.00
CA GLU A 20 -16.98 -1.78 13.46
C GLU A 20 -16.92 -2.02 14.99
N GLY A 21 -16.35 -1.09 15.77
CA GLY A 21 -16.24 -1.18 17.22
C GLY A 21 -15.10 -2.07 17.71
N ARG A 22 -14.15 -2.47 16.86
CA ARG A 22 -12.99 -3.27 17.29
C ARG A 22 -11.95 -2.36 17.93
N ARG A 23 -11.32 -2.83 19.01
CA ARG A 23 -10.09 -2.19 19.52
C ARG A 23 -8.92 -2.54 18.61
N VAL A 24 -8.34 -1.52 17.98
CA VAL A 24 -7.26 -1.65 17.00
C VAL A 24 -6.02 -0.88 17.45
N VAL A 25 -4.88 -1.55 17.42
CA VAL A 25 -3.56 -0.92 17.51
C VAL A 25 -2.92 -1.01 16.13
N LEU A 26 -2.46 0.11 15.58
CA LEU A 26 -1.69 0.15 14.34
C LEU A 26 -0.22 0.43 14.68
N LEU A 27 0.68 -0.46 14.28
CA LEU A 27 2.12 -0.32 14.49
C LEU A 27 2.80 0.12 13.20
N GLU A 28 3.65 1.13 13.29
CA GLU A 28 4.42 1.65 12.16
C GLU A 28 5.84 1.96 12.58
N ARG A 29 6.80 1.50 11.77
CA ARG A 29 8.23 1.67 12.06
C ARG A 29 8.75 3.08 11.82
N THR A 30 8.17 3.78 10.85
CA THR A 30 8.55 5.15 10.51
C THR A 30 7.95 6.13 11.52
N ARG A 31 8.46 7.36 11.53
CA ARG A 31 8.06 8.41 12.48
C ARG A 31 6.66 8.96 12.24
N ASP A 32 6.11 8.78 11.04
CA ASP A 32 4.91 9.51 10.60
C ASP A 32 3.97 8.72 9.68
N GLY A 33 4.36 7.51 9.24
CA GLY A 33 3.53 6.66 8.39
C GLY A 33 3.22 7.24 7.02
N GLY A 34 2.64 6.42 6.14
CA GLY A 34 2.18 6.82 4.82
C GLY A 34 3.26 7.39 3.90
N ARG A 35 4.56 7.13 4.18
CA ARG A 35 5.67 7.79 3.45
C ARG A 35 5.66 7.50 1.95
N LYS A 36 5.15 6.34 1.54
CA LYS A 36 5.01 5.98 0.12
C LYS A 36 3.87 6.73 -0.59
N ILE A 37 2.82 7.11 0.15
CA ILE A 37 1.75 7.97 -0.37
C ILE A 37 2.35 9.31 -0.77
N LEU A 38 3.22 9.89 0.07
CA LEU A 38 3.85 11.20 -0.14
C LEU A 38 4.64 11.33 -1.44
N ILE A 39 5.17 10.22 -1.97
CA ILE A 39 5.97 10.21 -3.21
C ILE A 39 5.19 9.71 -4.44
N SER A 40 3.97 9.23 -4.24
CA SER A 40 3.16 8.68 -5.33
C SER A 40 2.63 9.80 -6.24
N GLY A 41 2.42 9.48 -7.53
CA GLY A 41 1.94 10.45 -8.52
C GLY A 41 2.80 11.71 -8.65
N GLY A 42 4.12 11.59 -8.45
CA GLY A 42 5.02 12.76 -8.47
C GLY A 42 4.80 13.72 -7.29
N GLY A 43 4.30 13.21 -6.16
CA GLY A 43 3.95 14.03 -4.99
C GLY A 43 2.52 14.57 -5.00
N ARG A 44 1.75 14.29 -6.06
CA ARG A 44 0.31 14.64 -6.14
C ARG A 44 -0.60 13.58 -5.53
N CYS A 45 -0.13 12.33 -5.46
CA CYS A 45 -0.90 11.11 -5.20
C CYS A 45 -1.94 10.82 -6.28
N ASN A 46 -1.63 9.85 -7.15
CA ASN A 46 -2.65 9.19 -7.97
C ASN A 46 -3.45 8.26 -7.03
N ILE A 47 -4.65 8.68 -6.62
CA ILE A 47 -5.44 8.02 -5.57
C ILE A 47 -6.21 6.83 -6.14
N LEU A 48 -7.00 7.07 -7.19
CA LEU A 48 -7.87 6.06 -7.81
C LEU A 48 -7.74 6.14 -9.34
N PRO A 49 -7.89 5.02 -10.06
CA PRO A 49 -8.17 5.09 -11.49
C PRO A 49 -9.66 5.43 -11.74
N SER A 50 -9.99 5.96 -12.92
CA SER A 50 -11.38 6.18 -13.33
C SER A 50 -12.14 4.88 -13.58
N GLU A 51 -11.43 3.84 -14.02
CA GLU A 51 -11.94 2.50 -14.32
C GLU A 51 -11.02 1.45 -13.68
N VAL A 52 -11.50 0.22 -13.50
CA VAL A 52 -10.65 -0.88 -13.01
C VAL A 52 -11.09 -2.19 -13.61
N GLU A 53 -10.13 -2.91 -14.19
CA GLU A 53 -10.32 -4.26 -14.71
C GLU A 53 -9.38 -5.25 -14.02
N ALA A 54 -9.83 -6.49 -13.86
CA ALA A 54 -9.05 -7.52 -13.20
C ALA A 54 -7.76 -7.83 -13.99
N GLU A 55 -7.83 -7.71 -15.31
CA GLU A 55 -6.76 -7.98 -16.26
C GLU A 55 -5.58 -6.99 -16.13
N TRP A 56 -5.77 -5.86 -15.44
CA TRP A 56 -4.71 -4.88 -15.20
C TRP A 56 -3.75 -5.28 -14.06
N PHE A 57 -4.07 -6.33 -13.30
CA PHE A 57 -3.24 -6.83 -12.21
C PHE A 57 -2.51 -8.12 -12.62
N VAL A 58 -1.23 -8.21 -12.29
CA VAL A 58 -0.43 -9.42 -12.49
C VAL A 58 -0.51 -10.27 -11.23
N THR A 59 -1.08 -11.47 -11.35
CA THR A 59 -1.23 -12.41 -10.22
C THR A 59 -1.35 -13.85 -10.70
N ASP A 60 -0.80 -14.79 -9.92
CA ASP A 60 -1.01 -16.23 -10.10
C ASP A 60 -2.38 -16.69 -9.55
N SER A 61 -3.09 -15.80 -8.84
CA SER A 61 -4.42 -16.09 -8.32
C SER A 61 -5.46 -16.17 -9.44
N SER A 62 -6.55 -16.92 -9.20
CA SER A 62 -7.61 -17.01 -10.20
C SER A 62 -8.24 -15.64 -10.51
N PRO A 63 -8.63 -15.36 -11.77
CA PRO A 63 -9.35 -14.14 -12.13
C PRO A 63 -10.65 -13.95 -11.32
N HIS A 64 -11.28 -15.06 -10.90
CA HIS A 64 -12.48 -15.02 -10.07
C HIS A 64 -12.18 -14.44 -8.68
N SER A 65 -11.10 -14.88 -8.03
CA SER A 65 -10.67 -14.37 -6.73
C SER A 65 -10.35 -12.87 -6.78
N LEU A 66 -9.62 -12.44 -7.81
CA LEU A 66 -9.30 -11.01 -7.99
C LEU A 66 -10.55 -10.17 -8.21
N ARG A 67 -11.49 -10.61 -9.07
CA ARG A 67 -12.77 -9.92 -9.26
C ARG A 67 -13.57 -9.82 -7.96
N ASN A 68 -13.57 -10.85 -7.13
CA ASN A 68 -14.25 -10.79 -5.83
C ASN A 68 -13.61 -9.76 -4.89
N ILE A 69 -12.28 -9.65 -4.88
CA ILE A 69 -11.57 -8.61 -4.10
C ILE A 69 -11.97 -7.21 -4.59
N LEU A 70 -11.92 -6.95 -5.91
CA LEU A 70 -12.28 -5.66 -6.49
C LEU A 70 -13.75 -5.28 -6.23
N ARG A 71 -14.66 -6.25 -6.24
CA ARG A 71 -16.08 -6.05 -5.92
C ARG A 71 -16.35 -5.81 -4.44
N GLY A 72 -15.44 -6.22 -3.55
CA GLY A 72 -15.59 -6.04 -2.11
C GLY A 72 -15.58 -4.57 -1.68
N TRP A 73 -14.93 -3.69 -2.45
CA TRP A 73 -14.98 -2.25 -2.27
C TRP A 73 -14.90 -1.56 -3.64
N PRO A 74 -16.03 -1.36 -4.34
CA PRO A 74 -16.04 -0.87 -5.72
C PRO A 74 -15.58 0.59 -5.82
N LEU A 75 -15.11 1.01 -7.01
CA LEU A 75 -14.56 2.37 -7.22
C LEU A 75 -15.51 3.51 -6.82
N GLU A 76 -16.81 3.35 -7.04
CA GLU A 76 -17.80 4.35 -6.61
C GLU A 76 -17.79 4.53 -5.09
N ALA A 77 -17.75 3.43 -4.34
CA ALA A 77 -17.67 3.47 -2.87
C ALA A 77 -16.33 4.04 -2.39
N GLN A 78 -15.24 3.72 -3.10
CA GLN A 78 -13.92 4.30 -2.82
C GLN A 78 -13.93 5.82 -3.02
N ARG A 79 -14.49 6.29 -4.15
CA ARG A 79 -14.63 7.73 -4.44
C ARG A 79 -15.42 8.44 -3.35
N ARG A 80 -16.62 7.93 -3.01
CA ARG A 80 -17.45 8.51 -1.94
C ARG A 80 -16.70 8.55 -0.61
N PHE A 81 -15.95 7.51 -0.26
CA PHE A 81 -15.13 7.53 0.94
C PHE A 81 -14.11 8.68 0.94
N PHE A 82 -13.38 8.90 -0.15
CA PHE A 82 -12.44 10.03 -0.21
C PHE A 82 -13.15 11.39 -0.20
N GLU A 83 -14.22 11.55 -0.97
CA GLU A 83 -14.91 12.84 -1.14
C GLU A 83 -15.76 13.22 0.08
N GLU A 84 -16.48 12.25 0.66
CA GLU A 84 -17.46 12.46 1.72
C GLU A 84 -16.86 12.23 3.12
N GLU A 85 -16.19 11.09 3.36
CA GLU A 85 -15.68 10.71 4.70
C GLU A 85 -14.33 11.36 5.03
N LEU A 86 -13.46 11.53 4.03
CA LEU A 86 -12.17 12.21 4.19
C LEU A 86 -12.20 13.70 3.82
N HIS A 87 -13.34 14.19 3.31
CA HIS A 87 -13.51 15.55 2.81
C HIS A 87 -12.39 15.97 1.84
N LEU A 88 -12.09 15.08 0.89
CA LEU A 88 -11.00 15.19 -0.05
C LEU A 88 -11.55 15.09 -1.49
N PRO A 89 -11.92 16.23 -2.11
CA PRO A 89 -12.43 16.25 -3.47
C PRO A 89 -11.42 15.66 -4.47
N LEU A 90 -11.90 14.87 -5.41
CA LEU A 90 -11.10 14.23 -6.45
C LEU A 90 -11.31 14.90 -7.81
N VAL A 91 -10.24 15.01 -8.59
CA VAL A 91 -10.25 15.55 -9.96
C VAL A 91 -9.71 14.50 -10.91
N LEU A 92 -10.45 14.25 -12.00
CA LEU A 92 -10.04 13.36 -13.08
C LEU A 92 -9.06 14.10 -14.00
N GLU A 93 -7.90 13.50 -14.25
CA GLU A 93 -6.99 13.87 -15.32
C GLU A 93 -7.35 13.02 -16.55
N GLU A 94 -8.09 13.61 -17.49
CA GLU A 94 -8.67 12.92 -18.65
C GLU A 94 -7.60 12.21 -19.50
N GLU A 95 -6.42 12.81 -19.65
CA GLU A 95 -5.34 12.25 -20.46
C GLU A 95 -4.80 10.93 -19.90
N SER A 96 -4.88 10.74 -18.58
CA SER A 96 -4.30 9.59 -17.89
C SER A 96 -5.32 8.63 -17.28
N GLY A 97 -6.60 9.02 -17.20
CA GLY A 97 -7.66 8.26 -16.54
C GLY A 97 -7.46 8.13 -15.02
N LYS A 98 -6.75 9.09 -14.41
CA LYS A 98 -6.35 9.04 -12.99
C LYS A 98 -7.03 10.12 -12.18
N LEU A 99 -7.34 9.80 -10.93
CA LEU A 99 -7.93 10.71 -9.97
C LEU A 99 -6.89 11.18 -8.97
N PHE A 100 -6.76 12.49 -8.88
CA PHE A 100 -5.88 13.20 -7.96
C PHE A 100 -6.70 13.98 -6.93
N PRO A 101 -6.14 14.28 -5.73
CA PRO A 101 -6.77 15.26 -4.85
C PRO A 101 -6.86 16.60 -5.57
N ALA A 102 -7.95 17.35 -5.38
CA ALA A 102 -8.10 18.69 -5.96
C ALA A 102 -6.95 19.65 -5.57
N SER A 103 -6.31 19.42 -4.41
CA SER A 103 -5.15 20.18 -3.97
C SER A 103 -3.84 19.84 -4.71
N ASN A 104 -3.80 18.72 -5.46
CA ASN A 104 -2.60 18.15 -6.06
C ASN A 104 -1.46 17.88 -5.04
N ARG A 105 -1.78 17.62 -3.77
CA ARG A 105 -0.79 17.33 -2.72
C ARG A 105 -1.02 15.96 -2.08
N ALA A 106 -0.07 15.05 -2.25
CA ALA A 106 -0.09 13.75 -1.59
C ALA A 106 -0.07 13.83 -0.06
N ARG A 107 0.48 14.91 0.50
CA ARG A 107 0.45 15.20 1.94
C ARG A 107 -0.97 15.28 2.46
N ASP A 108 -1.88 15.94 1.74
CA ASP A 108 -3.26 16.10 2.18
C ASP A 108 -3.95 14.74 2.26
N VAL A 109 -3.73 13.88 1.28
CA VAL A 109 -4.22 12.49 1.27
C VAL A 109 -3.69 11.70 2.46
N ARG A 110 -2.36 11.74 2.68
CA ARG A 110 -1.71 11.01 3.77
C ARG A 110 -2.23 11.48 5.12
N ASP A 111 -2.25 12.81 5.34
CA ASP A 111 -2.64 13.41 6.61
C ASP A 111 -4.12 13.11 6.91
N ARG A 112 -5.02 13.19 5.91
CA ARG A 112 -6.44 12.81 6.06
C ARG A 112 -6.64 11.34 6.40
N LEU A 113 -5.91 10.42 5.78
CA LEU A 113 -6.01 8.99 6.12
C LEU A 113 -5.54 8.70 7.56
N VAL A 114 -4.46 9.34 8.01
CA VAL A 114 -3.96 9.21 9.38
C VAL A 114 -4.94 9.82 10.38
N GLU A 115 -5.47 11.01 10.09
CA GLU A 115 -6.47 11.69 10.89
C GLU A 115 -7.74 10.85 11.03
N HIS A 116 -8.28 10.36 9.90
CA HIS A 116 -9.48 9.53 9.89
C HIS A 116 -9.28 8.26 10.74
N ALA A 117 -8.17 7.53 10.58
CA ALA A 117 -7.88 6.36 11.40
C ALA A 117 -7.86 6.70 12.91
N ARG A 118 -7.30 7.85 13.31
CA ARG A 118 -7.34 8.29 14.72
C ARG A 118 -8.75 8.61 15.18
N LEU A 119 -9.54 9.32 14.36
CA LEU A 119 -10.93 9.66 14.65
C LEU A 119 -11.82 8.42 14.76
N SER A 120 -11.53 7.35 13.99
CA SER A 120 -12.18 6.04 14.12
C SER A 120 -11.80 5.30 15.42
N GLY A 121 -10.87 5.82 16.23
CA GLY A 121 -10.46 5.22 17.50
C GLY A 121 -9.27 4.26 17.41
N VAL A 122 -8.47 4.32 16.34
CA VAL A 122 -7.24 3.52 16.20
C VAL A 122 -6.13 4.09 17.09
N ASP A 123 -5.50 3.23 17.92
CA ASP A 123 -4.26 3.55 18.62
C ASP A 123 -3.07 3.39 17.65
N ILE A 124 -2.64 4.50 17.03
CA ILE A 124 -1.53 4.52 16.08
C ILE A 124 -0.21 4.77 16.81
N ARG A 125 0.73 3.84 16.67
CA ARG A 125 2.08 3.92 17.26
C ARG A 125 3.14 3.99 16.18
N PHE A 126 3.67 5.19 15.97
CA PHE A 126 4.82 5.45 15.11
C PHE A 126 6.14 5.15 15.82
N GLY A 127 7.21 4.93 15.05
CA GLY A 127 8.51 4.55 15.61
C GLY A 127 8.48 3.22 16.37
N ALA A 128 7.52 2.35 16.05
CA ALA A 128 7.28 1.08 16.73
C ALA A 128 7.51 -0.10 15.77
N PRO A 129 8.76 -0.39 15.37
CA PRO A 129 9.04 -1.55 14.54
C PRO A 129 8.69 -2.84 15.29
N MET A 130 8.02 -3.75 14.58
CA MET A 130 7.71 -5.09 15.07
C MET A 130 8.86 -6.03 14.71
N LEU A 131 9.35 -6.79 15.70
CA LEU A 131 10.51 -7.68 15.60
C LEU A 131 10.15 -9.17 15.54
N GLY A 132 8.95 -9.54 15.98
CA GLY A 132 8.49 -10.92 15.92
C GLY A 132 6.99 -11.06 16.10
N LEU A 133 6.43 -12.08 15.45
CA LEU A 133 5.04 -12.48 15.52
C LEU A 133 5.01 -13.99 15.72
N ALA A 134 4.29 -14.48 16.74
CA ALA A 134 4.16 -15.90 17.01
C ALA A 134 2.71 -16.25 17.39
N PRO A 135 2.23 -17.45 17.04
CA PRO A 135 0.99 -17.98 17.60
C PRO A 135 1.08 -18.08 19.13
N SER A 136 0.01 -17.73 19.82
CA SER A 136 -0.09 -17.83 21.28
C SER A 136 -1.52 -18.16 21.69
N GLY A 137 -1.77 -19.44 22.00
CA GLY A 137 -3.11 -19.92 22.37
C GLY A 137 -4.12 -19.72 21.23
N ASN A 138 -5.18 -18.95 21.47
CA ASN A 138 -6.21 -18.61 20.49
C ASN A 138 -5.95 -17.28 19.75
N GLY A 139 -4.70 -16.81 19.73
CA GLY A 139 -4.33 -15.56 19.09
C GLY A 139 -2.83 -15.48 18.82
N TRP A 140 -2.30 -14.28 18.97
CA TRP A 140 -0.97 -13.90 18.54
C TRP A 140 -0.27 -13.12 19.63
N GLU A 141 1.04 -13.34 19.73
CA GLU A 141 1.95 -12.53 20.52
C GLU A 141 2.90 -11.79 19.57
N LEU A 142 3.05 -10.48 19.80
CA LEU A 142 3.88 -9.59 19.00
C LEU A 142 4.96 -8.99 19.88
N ARG A 143 6.20 -9.04 19.42
CA ARG A 143 7.34 -8.40 20.07
C ARG A 143 7.71 -7.13 19.31
N LEU A 144 7.72 -6.01 20.01
CA LEU A 144 8.14 -4.72 19.49
C LEU A 144 9.61 -4.48 19.81
N ASP A 145 10.22 -3.58 19.06
CA ASP A 145 11.51 -3.02 19.41
C ASP A 145 11.45 -2.31 20.77
N GLY A 146 12.52 -2.44 21.56
CA GLY A 146 12.54 -2.05 22.97
C GLY A 146 11.91 -3.06 23.95
N GLY A 147 11.48 -4.24 23.47
CA GLY A 147 11.09 -5.37 24.32
C GLY A 147 9.63 -5.40 24.78
N ALA A 148 8.81 -4.43 24.37
CA ALA A 148 7.38 -4.44 24.65
C ALA A 148 6.67 -5.61 23.93
N MET A 149 5.71 -6.21 24.62
CA MET A 149 4.91 -7.34 24.10
C MET A 149 3.44 -6.94 23.96
N LEU A 150 2.82 -7.30 22.84
CA LEU A 150 1.39 -7.13 22.61
C LEU A 150 0.73 -8.48 22.34
N ARG A 151 -0.55 -8.59 22.71
CA ARG A 151 -1.39 -9.76 22.38
C ARG A 151 -2.59 -9.34 21.56
N ALA A 152 -2.92 -10.13 20.54
CA ALA A 152 -4.03 -9.86 19.66
C ALA A 152 -4.73 -11.15 19.22
N ARG A 153 -6.06 -11.12 19.09
CA ARG A 153 -6.81 -12.24 18.49
C ARG A 153 -6.64 -12.33 16.97
N ALA A 154 -6.29 -11.22 16.33
CA ALA A 154 -6.11 -11.13 14.88
C ALA A 154 -5.03 -10.09 14.57
N VAL A 155 -4.24 -10.38 13.54
CA VAL A 155 -3.16 -9.54 13.02
C VAL A 155 -3.36 -9.33 11.52
N VAL A 156 -3.22 -8.08 11.06
CA VAL A 156 -3.18 -7.72 9.64
C VAL A 156 -1.77 -7.28 9.29
N VAL A 157 -1.14 -7.92 8.31
CA VAL A 157 0.20 -7.55 7.82
C VAL A 157 0.03 -6.66 6.58
N ALA A 158 0.29 -5.37 6.73
CA ALA A 158 0.13 -4.33 5.71
C ALA A 158 1.43 -3.54 5.48
N THR A 159 2.57 -4.24 5.49
CA THR A 159 3.93 -3.66 5.48
C THR A 159 4.42 -3.22 4.10
N GLY A 160 3.65 -3.49 3.04
CA GLY A 160 4.07 -3.28 1.66
C GLY A 160 5.16 -4.26 1.19
N GLY A 161 5.73 -3.97 0.02
CA GLY A 161 6.75 -4.79 -0.63
C GLY A 161 8.19 -4.33 -0.35
N LEU A 162 9.01 -4.31 -1.41
CA LEU A 162 10.46 -4.03 -1.35
C LEU A 162 10.88 -2.73 -2.05
N SER A 163 9.98 -2.06 -2.79
CA SER A 163 10.34 -0.84 -3.51
C SER A 163 10.36 0.40 -2.61
N VAL A 164 11.37 1.24 -2.82
CA VAL A 164 11.64 2.47 -2.06
C VAL A 164 11.80 2.19 -0.56
N PRO A 165 12.84 1.45 -0.13
CA PRO A 165 12.99 0.99 1.26
C PRO A 165 13.03 2.13 2.29
N ASN A 166 13.48 3.33 1.91
CA ASN A 166 13.46 4.51 2.76
C ASN A 166 12.04 4.97 3.16
N THR A 167 10.99 4.47 2.49
CA THR A 167 9.59 4.68 2.92
C THR A 167 9.09 3.67 3.95
N GLY A 168 9.92 2.70 4.35
CA GLY A 168 9.61 1.68 5.36
C GLY A 168 9.29 0.29 4.80
N SER A 169 9.08 0.18 3.48
CA SER A 169 8.80 -1.07 2.76
C SER A 169 10.10 -1.77 2.34
N ASP A 170 10.64 -2.60 3.23
CA ASP A 170 11.93 -3.30 3.12
C ASP A 170 11.80 -4.84 3.09
N GLY A 171 10.60 -5.35 2.83
CA GLY A 171 10.29 -6.78 2.82
C GLY A 171 10.30 -7.45 4.19
N ALA A 172 10.41 -6.73 5.31
CA ALA A 172 10.34 -7.35 6.63
C ALA A 172 9.04 -8.16 6.85
N GLY A 173 7.90 -7.67 6.36
CA GLY A 173 6.64 -8.42 6.44
C GLY A 173 6.58 -9.67 5.56
N LEU A 174 7.29 -9.70 4.43
CA LEU A 174 7.39 -10.91 3.60
C LEU A 174 8.17 -12.00 4.35
N ARG A 175 9.33 -11.66 4.91
CA ARG A 175 10.12 -12.57 5.76
C ARG A 175 9.34 -13.02 6.99
N LEU A 176 8.53 -12.13 7.57
CA LEU A 176 7.66 -12.45 8.70
C LEU A 176 6.66 -13.54 8.35
N VAL A 177 5.87 -13.37 7.27
CA VAL A 177 4.85 -14.36 6.91
C VAL A 177 5.47 -15.67 6.43
N GLU A 178 6.62 -15.62 5.78
CA GLU A 178 7.41 -16.82 5.45
C GLU A 178 7.81 -17.61 6.70
N SER A 179 8.28 -16.93 7.75
CA SER A 179 8.61 -17.58 9.04
C SER A 179 7.41 -18.21 9.74
N LEU A 180 6.18 -17.83 9.37
CA LEU A 180 4.93 -18.43 9.84
C LEU A 180 4.46 -19.61 8.97
N GLY A 181 5.22 -19.98 7.94
CA GLY A 181 4.94 -21.10 7.05
C GLY A 181 4.15 -20.73 5.78
N HIS A 182 3.97 -19.45 5.47
CA HIS A 182 3.37 -19.04 4.19
C HIS A 182 4.38 -19.16 3.05
N THR A 183 3.91 -19.57 1.87
CA THR A 183 4.69 -19.48 0.63
C THR A 183 4.78 -18.02 0.16
N VAL A 184 5.99 -17.51 -0.02
CA VAL A 184 6.25 -16.19 -0.63
C VAL A 184 6.83 -16.40 -2.02
N HIS A 185 6.15 -15.89 -3.05
CA HIS A 185 6.64 -15.97 -4.43
C HIS A 185 7.88 -15.08 -4.62
N PRO A 186 8.85 -15.49 -5.46
CA PRO A 186 10.01 -14.65 -5.77
C PRO A 186 9.61 -13.26 -6.26
N THR A 187 10.15 -12.23 -5.61
CA THR A 187 9.86 -10.84 -5.96
C THR A 187 10.87 -10.29 -6.95
N TYR A 188 10.43 -9.44 -7.87
CA TYR A 188 11.28 -8.73 -8.82
C TYR A 188 10.88 -7.25 -8.92
N PRO A 189 11.79 -6.36 -9.36
CA PRO A 189 11.45 -4.96 -9.62
C PRO A 189 10.41 -4.85 -10.75
N ALA A 190 9.32 -4.13 -10.50
CA ALA A 190 8.29 -3.82 -11.48
C ALA A 190 8.03 -2.31 -11.52
N LEU A 191 7.55 -1.79 -12.66
CA LEU A 191 7.35 -0.35 -12.90
C LEU A 191 8.62 0.48 -12.66
N THR A 192 9.77 -0.06 -13.06
CA THR A 192 11.09 0.57 -12.95
C THR A 192 11.65 0.89 -14.34
N PRO A 193 12.50 1.92 -14.50
CA PRO A 193 13.19 2.17 -15.76
C PRO A 193 14.00 0.95 -16.22
N LEU A 194 14.02 0.72 -17.53
CA LEU A 194 14.95 -0.21 -18.16
C LEU A 194 16.34 0.43 -18.22
N THR A 195 17.38 -0.36 -17.97
CA THR A 195 18.77 0.11 -18.02
C THR A 195 19.46 -0.38 -19.29
N THR A 196 20.39 0.40 -19.81
CA THR A 196 21.19 0.04 -20.98
C THR A 196 22.59 0.62 -20.85
N SER A 197 23.59 -0.14 -21.29
CA SER A 197 24.98 0.32 -21.38
C SER A 197 25.33 0.89 -22.76
N VAL A 198 24.36 0.96 -23.67
CA VAL A 198 24.60 1.40 -25.05
C VAL A 198 24.69 2.94 -25.11
N ALA A 199 25.91 3.44 -25.36
CA ALA A 199 26.24 4.88 -25.32
C ALA A 199 25.40 5.77 -26.26
N ARG A 200 24.87 5.26 -27.37
CA ARG A 200 24.10 6.06 -28.34
C ARG A 200 22.84 6.69 -27.73
N TRP A 201 22.28 6.07 -26.68
CA TRP A 201 21.09 6.58 -26.00
C TRP A 201 21.38 7.79 -25.11
N THR A 202 22.63 7.99 -24.68
CA THR A 202 23.03 9.13 -23.84
C THR A 202 22.77 10.46 -24.56
N ASN A 203 23.02 10.52 -25.88
CA ASN A 203 22.77 11.71 -26.70
C ASN A 203 21.29 12.03 -26.89
N LEU A 204 20.39 11.12 -26.52
CA LEU A 204 18.94 11.28 -26.61
C LEU A 204 18.29 11.55 -25.24
N SER A 205 19.09 11.85 -24.21
CA SER A 205 18.59 12.15 -22.87
C SER A 205 17.59 13.31 -22.90
N GLY A 206 16.39 13.08 -22.32
CA GLY A 206 15.32 14.07 -22.24
C GLY A 206 14.37 14.10 -23.44
N VAL A 207 14.66 13.33 -24.51
CA VAL A 207 13.72 13.16 -25.63
C VAL A 207 12.57 12.25 -25.20
N SER A 208 11.34 12.72 -25.41
CA SER A 208 10.10 11.96 -25.21
C SER A 208 9.40 11.75 -26.55
N LEU A 209 8.88 10.55 -26.77
CA LEU A 209 8.12 10.19 -27.96
C LEU A 209 6.97 9.24 -27.60
N ASP A 210 5.92 9.28 -28.40
CA ASP A 210 4.88 8.26 -28.36
C ASP A 210 5.43 6.96 -28.95
N ALA A 211 5.45 5.89 -28.16
CA ALA A 211 6.04 4.61 -28.55
C ALA A 211 5.23 3.43 -28.03
N GLN A 212 5.25 2.33 -28.78
CA GLN A 212 4.75 1.03 -28.34
C GLN A 212 5.93 0.15 -27.93
N LEU A 213 5.87 -0.42 -26.73
CA LEU A 213 6.84 -1.38 -26.22
C LEU A 213 6.19 -2.77 -26.18
N THR A 214 6.85 -3.74 -26.81
CA THR A 214 6.44 -5.15 -26.76
C THR A 214 7.57 -5.94 -26.13
N ALA A 215 7.28 -6.62 -25.02
CA ALA A 215 8.17 -7.60 -24.42
C ALA A 215 7.67 -9.00 -24.83
N PRO A 216 8.26 -9.64 -25.86
CA PRO A 216 7.90 -11.00 -26.19
C PRO A 216 8.23 -11.93 -25.02
N PRO A 217 7.45 -13.00 -24.79
CA PRO A 217 7.81 -14.01 -23.82
C PRO A 217 9.20 -14.58 -24.17
N GLU A 218 10.03 -14.86 -23.17
CA GLU A 218 11.26 -15.61 -23.41
C GLU A 218 10.90 -16.89 -24.13
N THR A 219 11.43 -17.05 -25.35
CA THR A 219 11.31 -18.30 -26.08
C THR A 219 12.20 -19.30 -25.35
N PRO A 220 11.68 -20.47 -24.92
CA PRO A 220 12.48 -21.47 -24.24
C PRO A 220 13.65 -21.98 -25.11
#